data_AF-A0A6G4WQI8-F1
#
_entry.id   AF-A0A6G4WQI8-F1
#
_cell.length_a   1.000
_cell.length_b   1.000
_cell.length_c   1.000
_cell.angle_alpha   90.00
_cell.angle_beta   90.00
_cell.angle_gamma   90.00
#
_symmetry.space_group_name_H-M   'P 1'
#
loop_
_entity.id
_entity.type
_entity.pdbx_description
1 polymer ?
#
loop_
_entity_poly.entity_id
_entity_poly.type
_entity_poly.pdbx_seq_one_letter_code
_entity_poly.pdbx_strand_id
1 'polypeptide(L)'
;MLNVFIGGHRVITGDDVLELALDLYFGPDSETDEERAARRAAGVDILSEDPTLFDWAVRLAAEGLEKGAGGLFLPRHASTAAGAGVLV
;
A
#
# COMPACT_ATOMS: atom_id res chain seq x y z
N MET A 1 10.05 18.12 11.42
CA MET A 1 9.90 17.06 10.41
C MET A 1 8.41 16.74 10.35
N LEU A 2 7.72 17.08 9.25
CA LEU A 2 6.27 16.89 9.12
C LEU A 2 5.97 15.39 9.04
N ASN A 3 5.06 14.90 9.87
CA ASN A 3 4.54 13.54 9.76
C ASN A 3 3.33 13.58 8.80
N VAL A 4 3.48 13.02 7.61
CA VAL A 4 2.35 12.86 6.66
C VAL A 4 1.69 11.52 6.93
N PHE A 5 0.37 11.54 7.07
CA PHE A 5 -0.44 10.35 7.29
C PHE A 5 -1.51 10.24 6.19
N ILE A 6 -1.65 9.06 5.59
CA ILE A 6 -2.71 8.75 4.61
C ILE A 6 -3.40 7.47 5.08
N GLY A 7 -4.71 7.53 5.35
CA GLY A 7 -5.49 6.35 5.76
C GLY A 7 -5.02 5.65 7.05
N GLY A 8 -4.29 6.35 7.94
CA GLY A 8 -3.70 5.76 9.15
C GLY A 8 -2.25 5.26 8.98
N HIS A 9 -1.71 5.28 7.77
CA HIS A 9 -0.33 4.93 7.47
C HIS A 9 0.55 6.17 7.52
N ARG A 10 1.70 6.07 8.21
CA ARG A 10 2.72 7.13 8.23
C ARG A 10 3.59 6.97 6.99
N VAL A 11 3.66 8.01 6.16
CA VAL A 11 4.47 8.02 4.95
C VAL A 11 5.79 8.72 5.25
N ILE A 12 6.89 7.97 5.26
CA ILE A 12 8.25 8.42 5.53
C ILE A 12 9.12 8.30 4.26
N THR A 13 8.85 7.31 3.40
CA THR A 13 9.58 7.05 2.14
C THR A 13 8.64 6.76 0.96
N GLY A 14 9.18 6.73 -0.26
CA GLY A 14 8.42 6.30 -1.45
C GLY A 14 7.96 4.83 -1.37
N ASP A 15 8.70 3.98 -0.66
CA ASP A 15 8.31 2.59 -0.40
C ASP A 15 7.03 2.54 0.45
N ASP A 16 6.88 3.42 1.44
CA ASP A 16 5.65 3.49 2.26
C ASP A 16 4.42 3.88 1.41
N VAL A 17 4.61 4.72 0.38
CA VAL A 17 3.55 5.10 -0.55
C VAL A 17 3.17 3.91 -1.45
N LEU A 18 4.17 3.19 -1.96
CA LEU A 18 3.96 1.98 -2.76
C LEU A 18 3.25 0.90 -1.94
N GLU A 19 3.68 0.64 -0.70
CA GLU A 19 3.04 -0.31 0.20
C GLU A 19 1.57 0.06 0.46
N LEU A 20 1.29 1.32 0.80
CA LEU A 20 -0.08 1.79 1.02
C LEU A 20 -0.95 1.61 -0.22
N ALA A 21 -0.44 1.97 -1.40
CA ALA A 21 -1.20 1.85 -2.64
C ALA A 21 -1.54 0.39 -2.96
N LEU A 22 -0.62 -0.54 -2.71
CA LEU A 22 -0.82 -1.96 -2.94
C LEU A 22 -1.75 -2.58 -1.87
N ASP A 23 -1.63 -2.18 -0.61
CA ASP A 23 -2.57 -2.57 0.45
C ASP A 23 -4.00 -2.12 0.11
N LEU A 24 -4.15 -0.89 -0.40
CA LEU A 24 -5.41 -0.38 -0.93
C LEU A 24 -5.83 -1.05 -2.25
N TYR A 25 -4.96 -1.71 -2.99
CA TYR A 25 -5.35 -2.41 -4.22
C TYR A 25 -5.84 -3.84 -3.95
N PHE A 26 -5.19 -4.54 -3.02
CA PHE A 26 -5.58 -5.90 -2.63
C PHE A 26 -6.72 -5.89 -1.62
N GLY A 27 -6.57 -5.18 -0.50
CA GLY A 27 -7.55 -5.04 0.57
C GLY A 27 -8.12 -6.37 1.12
N PRO A 28 -9.08 -6.31 2.05
CA PRO A 28 -9.69 -7.49 2.66
C PRO A 28 -10.78 -8.14 1.79
N ASP A 29 -10.96 -9.46 1.92
CA ASP A 29 -11.95 -10.23 1.16
C ASP A 29 -13.41 -9.93 1.54
N SER A 30 -13.64 -9.30 2.71
CA SER A 30 -14.98 -9.09 3.29
C SER A 30 -15.75 -7.88 2.76
N GLU A 31 -15.22 -7.17 1.75
CA GLU A 31 -15.81 -5.94 1.21
C GLU A 31 -16.96 -6.19 0.23
N THR A 32 -17.91 -5.24 0.18
CA THR A 32 -18.86 -5.13 -0.94
C THR A 32 -18.13 -4.77 -2.23
N ASP A 33 -18.79 -4.98 -3.38
CA ASP A 33 -18.20 -4.65 -4.68
C ASP A 33 -17.91 -3.16 -4.84
N GLU A 34 -18.76 -2.30 -4.25
CA GLU A 34 -18.62 -0.84 -4.28
C GLU A 34 -17.45 -0.35 -3.42
N GLU A 35 -17.32 -0.88 -2.20
CA GLU A 35 -16.17 -0.61 -1.32
C GLU A 35 -14.86 -1.05 -1.96
N ARG A 36 -14.84 -2.27 -2.53
CA ARG A 36 -13.68 -2.80 -3.26
C ARG A 36 -13.29 -1.92 -4.44
N ALA A 37 -14.27 -1.44 -5.21
CA ALA A 37 -14.04 -0.55 -6.34
C ALA A 37 -13.47 0.80 -5.90
N ALA A 38 -14.04 1.42 -4.86
CA ALA A 38 -13.57 2.69 -4.32
C ALA A 38 -12.13 2.60 -3.79
N ARG A 39 -11.84 1.54 -3.04
CA ARG A 39 -10.50 1.28 -2.49
C ARG A 39 -9.46 1.07 -3.58
N ARG A 40 -9.77 0.25 -4.60
CA ARG A 40 -8.88 0.05 -5.76
C ARG A 40 -8.66 1.34 -6.53
N ALA A 41 -9.70 2.15 -6.72
CA ALA A 41 -9.56 3.45 -7.37
C ALA A 41 -8.59 4.35 -6.58
N ALA A 42 -8.68 4.39 -5.26
CA ALA A 42 -7.74 5.13 -4.41
C ALA A 42 -6.29 4.61 -4.52
N GLY A 43 -6.09 3.28 -4.55
CA GLY A 43 -4.76 2.70 -4.76
C GLY A 43 -4.17 3.08 -6.13
N VAL A 44 -4.98 3.04 -7.20
CA VAL A 44 -4.55 3.46 -8.55
C VAL A 44 -4.25 4.95 -8.60
N ASP A 45 -5.04 5.79 -7.92
CA ASP A 45 -4.82 7.24 -7.85
C ASP A 45 -3.44 7.53 -7.25
N ILE A 46 -3.11 6.92 -6.12
CA ILE A 46 -1.79 7.06 -5.47
C ILE A 46 -0.65 6.61 -6.38
N LEU A 47 -0.78 5.47 -7.08
CA LEU A 47 0.25 5.02 -8.03
C LEU A 47 0.40 5.95 -9.23
N SER A 48 -0.65 6.69 -9.59
CA SER A 48 -0.65 7.58 -10.75
C SER A 48 -0.08 8.96 -10.45
N GLU A 49 0.02 9.35 -9.18
CA GLU A 49 0.63 10.62 -8.73
C GLU A 49 2.15 10.68 -9.01
N ASP A 50 2.84 9.54 -9.06
CA ASP A 50 4.27 9.46 -9.36
C ASP A 50 4.57 8.32 -10.36
N PRO A 51 5.03 8.63 -11.58
CA PRO A 51 5.39 7.62 -12.58
C PRO A 51 6.43 6.59 -12.11
N THR A 52 7.29 6.94 -11.14
CA THR A 52 8.27 6.02 -10.58
C THR A 52 7.62 4.95 -9.69
N LEU A 53 6.56 5.29 -8.95
CA LEU A 53 5.78 4.32 -8.17
C LEU A 53 5.08 3.31 -9.07
N PHE A 54 4.54 3.79 -10.20
CA PHE A 54 3.92 2.92 -11.19
C PHE A 54 4.95 1.94 -11.80
N ASP A 55 6.14 2.42 -12.18
CA ASP A 55 7.23 1.55 -12.67
C ASP A 55 7.63 0.50 -11.62
N TRP A 56 7.76 0.89 -10.35
CA TRP A 56 8.10 -0.02 -9.27
C TRP A 56 7.04 -1.09 -9.05
N ALA A 57 5.76 -0.71 -9.04
CA ALA A 57 4.65 -1.66 -8.91
C ALA A 57 4.64 -2.69 -10.06
N VAL A 58 4.90 -2.25 -11.29
CA VAL A 58 4.96 -3.12 -12.47
C VAL A 58 6.14 -4.10 -12.39
N ARG A 59 7.34 -3.63 -12.01
CA ARG A 59 8.51 -4.49 -11.84
C ARG A 59 8.27 -5.56 -10.78
N LEU A 60 7.73 -5.16 -9.64
CA LEU A 60 7.42 -6.07 -8.56
C LEU A 60 6.39 -7.14 -9.00
N ALA A 61 5.36 -6.73 -9.75
CA ALA A 61 4.38 -7.65 -10.31
C ALA A 61 5.02 -8.63 -11.31
N ALA A 62 5.88 -8.14 -12.21
CA ALA A 62 6.61 -8.97 -13.17
C ALA A 62 7.51 -9.99 -12.46
N GLU A 63 8.27 -9.56 -11.44
CA GLU A 63 9.09 -10.46 -10.63
C GLU A 63 8.27 -11.54 -9.91
N GLY A 64 7.09 -11.18 -9.39
CA GLY A 64 6.18 -12.14 -8.75
C GLY A 64 5.70 -13.22 -9.72
N LEU A 65 5.34 -12.81 -10.94
CA LEU A 65 4.94 -13.72 -12.03
C LEU A 65 6.09 -14.63 -12.47
N GLU A 66 7.30 -14.08 -12.64
CA GLU A 66 8.49 -14.85 -13.05
C GLU A 66 8.87 -15.91 -12.02
N LYS A 67 8.76 -15.59 -10.72
CA LYS A 67 9.10 -16.51 -9.63
C LYS A 67 8.06 -17.62 -9.42
N GLY A 68 6.98 -17.63 -10.21
CA GLY A 68 5.87 -18.58 -10.07
C GLY A 68 5.19 -18.48 -8.70
N ALA A 69 5.41 -17.39 -7.97
CA ALA A 69 4.82 -17.17 -6.68
C ALA A 69 3.34 -16.86 -6.90
N GLY A 70 2.45 -17.67 -6.32
CA GLY A 70 1.02 -17.37 -6.27
C GLY A 70 0.67 -16.14 -5.41
N GLY A 71 1.59 -15.18 -5.28
CA GLY A 71 1.46 -13.97 -4.47
C GLY A 71 2.64 -13.02 -4.65
N LEU A 72 2.33 -11.73 -4.68
CA LEU A 72 3.29 -10.62 -4.61
C LEU A 72 3.85 -10.54 -3.18
N PHE A 73 5.18 -10.58 -3.00
CA PHE A 73 5.78 -10.40 -1.68
C PHE A 73 6.19 -8.94 -1.49
N LEU A 74 5.48 -8.23 -0.62
CA LEU A 74 5.87 -6.90 -0.17
C LEU A 74 6.72 -7.02 1.10
N PRO A 75 7.97 -6.54 1.11
CA PRO A 75 8.76 -6.51 2.33
C PRO A 75 8.15 -5.48 3.28
N ARG A 76 7.27 -5.90 4.20
CA ARG A 76 6.75 -5.01 5.23
C ARG A 76 7.91 -4.42 6.03
N HIS A 77 8.15 -3.12 5.88
CA HIS A 77 8.91 -2.40 6.88
C HIS A 77 8.11 -2.42 8.19
N ALA A 78 8.72 -2.91 9.27
CA ALA A 78 8.08 -3.01 10.57
C ALA A 78 7.70 -1.59 11.04
N SER A 79 6.44 -1.22 10.84
CA SER A 79 5.84 -0.08 11.53
C SER A 79 5.82 -0.43 13.02
N THR A 80 6.78 0.10 13.77
CA THR A 80 6.85 -0.04 15.21
C THR A 80 5.66 0.70 15.81
N ALA A 81 4.52 0.02 15.92
CA ALA A 81 3.42 0.40 16.77
C ALA A 81 3.85 0.22 18.24
N ALA A 82 4.72 1.12 18.71
CA ALA A 82 4.92 1.33 20.13
C ALA A 82 3.68 2.07 20.64
N GLY A 83 2.84 1.35 21.38
CA GLY A 83 1.65 1.88 22.01
C GLY A 83 1.94 3.14 22.80
N ALA A 84 1.17 4.19 22.52
CA ALA A 84 0.96 5.29 23.44
C ALA A 84 -0.48 5.17 23.92
N GLY A 85 -0.62 5.04 25.23
CA GLY A 85 -1.87 4.74 25.91
C GLY A 85 -2.93 5.83 25.78
N VAL A 86 -4.15 5.36 26.01
CA VAL A 86 -5.33 6.03 26.57
C VAL A 86 -5.08 7.46 27.07
N LEU A 87 -5.81 8.38 26.43
CA LEU A 87 -6.45 9.59 26.97
C LEU A 87 -7.64 9.76 26.00
N VAL A 88 -8.89 9.51 26.37
CA VAL A 88 -9.70 10.00 27.50
C VAL A 88 -10.73 8.94 27.88
#